data_AF-A0A7Y3L7B2-F1
#
_entry.id   AF-A0A7Y3L7B2-F1
#
_cell.length_a   1.000
_cell.length_b   1.000
_cell.length_c   1.000
_cell.angle_alpha   90.00
_cell.angle_beta   90.00
_cell.angle_gamma   90.00
#
_symmetry.space_group_name_H-M   'P 1'
#
loop_
_entity.id
_entity.type
_entity.pdbx_description
1 polymer ?
#
loop_
_entity_poly.entity_id
_entity_poly.type
_entity_poly.pdbx_seq_one_letter_code
_entity_poly.pdbx_strand_id
1 'polypeptide(L)' 'MAVRAFDISDVSLASVSVLERAPRSRREARRIRQRYAIIAVSAVSIPFVVAVIVLGVGH' A
#
# COMPACT_ATOMS: atom_id res chain seq x y z
N MET A 1 22.41 -12.52 -46.41
CA MET A 1 21.69 -13.36 -45.44
C MET A 1 21.37 -12.50 -44.22
N ALA A 2 20.17 -11.91 -44.17
CA ALA A 2 19.77 -11.06 -43.05
C ALA A 2 19.24 -11.94 -41.91
N VAL A 3 20.12 -12.31 -40.99
CA VAL A 3 19.76 -13.02 -39.76
C VAL A 3 18.89 -12.08 -38.92
N ARG A 4 17.69 -12.56 -38.58
CA ARG A 4 16.65 -11.83 -37.86
C ARG A 4 17.17 -11.39 -36.49
N ALA A 5 17.64 -10.14 -36.40
CA ALA A 5 17.83 -9.42 -35.13
C ALA A 5 16.49 -8.96 -34.54
N PHE A 6 15.43 -9.76 -34.73
CA PHE A 6 14.03 -9.39 -34.51
C PHE A 6 13.40 -10.28 -33.44
N ASP A 7 14.09 -10.56 -32.34
CA ASP A 7 13.46 -11.37 -31.29
C ASP A 7 14.05 -11.26 -29.88
N ILE A 8 14.84 -10.23 -29.57
CA ILE A 8 15.34 -10.03 -28.19
C ILE A 8 14.81 -8.72 -27.61
N SER A 9 14.76 -7.64 -28.41
CA SER A 9 14.25 -6.35 -27.95
C SER A 9 12.73 -6.34 -27.74
N ASP A 10 11.96 -7.03 -28.59
CA ASP A 10 10.50 -7.08 -28.48
C ASP A 10 10.03 -7.94 -27.31
N VAL A 11 10.70 -9.07 -27.05
CA VAL A 11 10.42 -9.92 -25.87
C VAL A 11 10.82 -9.19 -24.58
N SER A 12 11.91 -8.42 -24.60
CA SER A 12 12.33 -7.58 -23.46
C SER A 12 11.31 -6.48 -23.17
N LEU A 13 10.81 -5.77 -24.19
CA LEU A 13 9.77 -4.75 -24.02
C LEU A 13 8.42 -5.34 -23.54
N ALA A 14 8.01 -6.49 -24.08
CA ALA A 14 6.80 -7.18 -23.66
C ALA A 14 6.91 -7.70 -22.21
N SER A 15 8.06 -8.27 -21.83
CA SER A 15 8.30 -8.75 -20.46
C SER A 15 8.44 -7.61 -19.46
N VAL A 16 9.04 -6.47 -19.83
CA VAL A 16 9.08 -5.26 -19.00
C VAL A 16 7.69 -4.65 -18.83
N SER A 17 6.88 -4.59 -19.89
CA SER A 17 5.47 -4.15 -19.86
C SER A 17 4.60 -5.02 -18.92
N VAL A 18 4.82 -6.34 -18.90
CA VAL A 18 4.13 -7.27 -17.98
C VAL A 18 4.68 -7.17 -16.56
N LEU A 19 5.98 -6.90 -16.37
CA LEU A 19 6.57 -6.67 -15.04
C LEU A 19 6.13 -5.33 -14.43
N GLU A 20 5.90 -4.30 -15.23
CA GLU A 20 5.34 -3.02 -14.78
C GLU A 20 3.88 -3.18 -14.34
N ARG A 21 3.18 -4.18 -14.89
CA ARG A 21 1.81 -4.57 -14.54
C ARG A 21 1.72 -5.70 -13.49
N ALA A 22 2.85 -6.18 -12.99
CA ALA A 22 2.93 -7.09 -11.84
C ALA A 22 2.80 -6.29 -10.51
N PRO A 23 2.28 -6.89 -9.43
CA PRO A 23 1.29 -6.24 -8.57
C PRO A 23 1.93 -5.29 -7.53
N ARG A 24 2.26 -4.05 -7.93
CA ARG A 24 2.40 -2.90 -7.00
C ARG A 24 1.20 -2.80 -6.04
N SER A 25 0.02 -3.21 -6.54
CA SER A 25 -1.25 -3.31 -5.80
C SER A 25 -1.16 -4.07 -4.47
N ARG A 26 -0.38 -5.16 -4.34
CA ARG A 26 -0.37 -5.93 -3.08
C ARG A 26 0.37 -5.20 -1.95
N ARG A 27 1.45 -4.47 -2.25
CA ARG A 27 2.17 -3.65 -1.27
C ARG A 27 1.38 -2.38 -0.93
N GLU A 28 0.75 -1.76 -1.92
CA GLU A 28 -0.13 -0.61 -1.69
C GLU A 28 -1.38 -0.98 -0.88
N ALA A 29 -2.02 -2.11 -1.17
CA ALA A 29 -3.15 -2.61 -0.40
C ALA A 29 -2.77 -2.84 1.06
N ARG A 30 -1.57 -3.39 1.35
CA ARG A 30 -1.06 -3.52 2.72
C ARG A 30 -0.85 -2.16 3.39
N ARG A 31 -0.27 -1.18 2.68
CA ARG A 31 -0.02 0.17 3.21
C ARG A 31 -1.32 0.92 3.48
N ILE A 32 -2.31 0.78 2.61
CA ILE A 32 -3.67 1.34 2.79
C ILE A 32 -4.35 0.67 4.00
N ARG A 33 -4.28 -0.65 4.12
CA ARG A 33 -4.84 -1.40 5.25
C ARG A 33 -4.20 -1.02 6.58
N GLN A 34 -2.90 -0.76 6.61
CA GLN A 34 -2.21 -0.22 7.80
C GLN A 34 -2.70 1.18 8.17
N ARG A 35 -2.87 2.08 7.19
CA ARG A 35 -3.41 3.43 7.44
C ARG A 35 -4.83 3.36 8.03
N TYR A 36 -5.69 2.53 7.44
CA TYR A 36 -7.05 2.33 7.98
C TYR A 36 -7.04 1.67 9.36
N ALA A 37 -6.11 0.75 9.64
CA ALA A 37 -5.95 0.19 10.97
C ALA A 37 -5.59 1.26 12.00
N ILE A 38 -4.67 2.18 11.68
CA ILE A 38 -4.31 3.30 12.56
C ILE A 38 -5.52 4.20 12.80
N ILE A 39 -6.26 4.56 11.74
CA ILE A 39 -7.46 5.40 11.85
C ILE A 39 -8.53 4.72 12.71
N ALA A 40 -8.74 3.41 12.55
CA ALA A 40 -9.72 2.67 13.35
C ALA A 40 -9.30 2.62 14.83
N VAL A 41 -8.03 2.33 15.11
CA VAL A 41 -7.51 2.29 16.48
C VAL A 41 -7.58 3.67 17.12
N SER A 42 -7.23 4.75 16.41
CA SER A 42 -7.31 6.10 16.95
C SER A 42 -8.75 6.54 17.18
N ALA A 43 -9.67 6.27 16.24
CA ALA A 43 -11.08 6.60 16.40
C ALA A 43 -11.69 5.94 17.64
N VAL A 44 -11.29 4.69 17.95
CA VAL A 44 -11.75 3.99 19.14
C VAL A 44 -11.04 4.48 20.40
N SER A 45 -9.74 4.76 20.37
CA SER A 45 -8.96 5.10 21.58
C SER A 45 -9.16 6.54 22.06
N ILE A 46 -9.35 7.50 21.15
CA ILE A 46 -9.55 8.93 21.48
C ILE A 46 -10.65 9.15 22.52
N PRO A 47 -11.89 8.63 22.40
CA PRO A 47 -12.93 8.90 23.38
C PRO A 47 -12.59 8.38 24.78
N PHE A 48 -11.87 7.25 24.89
CA PHE A 48 -11.42 6.74 26.20
C PHE A 48 -10.36 7.63 26.81
N VAL A 49 -9.39 8.09 26.03
CA VAL A 49 -8.35 9.01 26.51
C VAL A 49 -8.99 10.32 26.98
N VAL A 50 -9.93 10.87 26.21
CA VAL A 50 -10.68 12.07 26.59
C VAL A 50 -11.46 11.84 27.89
N ALA A 51 -12.15 10.71 28.03
CA ALA A 51 -12.89 10.37 29.25
C ALA A 51 -11.98 10.29 30.48
N VAL A 52 -10.79 9.67 30.36
CA VAL A 52 -9.80 9.58 31.45
C VAL A 52 -9.29 10.98 31.85
N ILE A 53 -9.00 11.84 30.88
CA ILE A 53 -8.56 13.21 31.16
C ILE A 53 -9.68 13.98 31.87
N VAL A 54 -10.91 13.91 31.38
CA VAL A 54 -12.05 14.63 31.97
C VAL A 54 -12.35 14.12 33.39
N LEU A 55 -12.36 12.79 33.60
CA LEU A 55 -12.53 12.23 34.94
C LEU A 55 -11.37 12.62 35.87
N GLY A 56 -10.13 12.58 35.37
CA GLY A 56 -8.94 12.87 36.16
C GLY A 56 -8.75 14.35 36.51
N VAL A 57 -9.26 15.27 35.67
CA VAL A 57 -9.24 16.72 35.96
C VAL A 57 -10.40 17.12 36.87
N GLY A 58 -11.51 16.37 36.84
CA GLY A 58 -12.68 16.62 37.69
C GLY A 58 -12.59 16.06 39.11
N HIS A 59 -11.55 15.27 39.42
CA HIS A 59 -11.26 14.72 40.75
C HIS A 59 -10.10 15.45 41.40
#